data_AF-A0A3B4CMD4-F1
#
_entry.id   AF-A0A3B4CMD4-F1
#
_cell.length_a   1.000
_cell.length_b   1.000
_cell.length_c   1.000
_cell.angle_alpha   90.00
_cell.angle_beta   90.00
_cell.angle_gamma   90.00
#
_symmetry.space_group_name_H-M   'P 1'
#
loop_
_entity.id
_entity.type
_entity.pdbx_description
1 polymer ?
#
loop_
_entity_poly.entity_id
_entity_poly.type
_entity_poly.pdbx_seq_one_letter_code
_entity_poly.pdbx_strand_id
1 'polypeptide(L)'
;MAQHGHHVASSQKALMLELKSLQDEPVEGFKITLVDESDLYNWEVAIFGPPNTHYEGGYFKARIKFPIDYPYSPPSFRFLTKMWHPNIYENGDVCISILHPPVDDPQSGELPSERWNPTQNVRTILLSVISLLNEPNTFSPANVDASVMYRKWRDSKGREREYADIIRKQVLTTKADAERDGVKVPTTLAEYCVRTRVAPPDEGSTLFYDEYYDDDEQLDEDSDEEEDCCYDDDDSGTEDS
;
A
#
# COMPACT_ATOMS: atom_id res chain seq x y z
N MET A 1 -41.16 21.42 -16.36
CA MET A 1 -39.87 21.72 -15.68
C MET A 1 -39.32 20.39 -15.17
N ALA A 2 -38.44 19.76 -15.94
CA ALA A 2 -37.81 18.50 -15.53
C ALA A 2 -36.73 18.82 -14.50
N GLN A 3 -36.89 18.31 -13.28
CA GLN A 3 -35.89 18.36 -12.23
C GLN A 3 -34.66 17.60 -12.73
N HIS A 4 -33.58 18.34 -13.01
CA HIS A 4 -32.27 17.74 -13.25
C HIS A 4 -31.74 17.24 -11.90
N GLY A 5 -31.99 15.97 -11.60
CA GLY A 5 -31.27 15.30 -10.52
C GLY A 5 -29.78 15.36 -10.84
N HIS A 6 -28.97 15.91 -9.93
CA HIS A 6 -27.51 15.90 -10.04
C HIS A 6 -27.03 14.45 -10.02
N HIS A 7 -26.82 13.86 -11.19
CA HIS A 7 -26.24 12.54 -11.31
C HIS A 7 -24.74 12.64 -11.00
N VAL A 8 -24.37 12.40 -9.74
CA VAL A 8 -22.98 12.32 -9.30
C VAL A 8 -22.28 11.22 -10.11
N ALA A 9 -21.20 11.58 -10.80
CA ALA A 9 -20.44 10.63 -11.62
C ALA A 9 -19.91 9.47 -10.75
N SER A 10 -19.76 8.28 -11.33
CA SER A 10 -19.29 7.09 -10.60
C SER A 10 -17.96 7.35 -9.87
N SER A 11 -17.03 8.04 -10.54
CA SER A 11 -15.73 8.42 -9.97
C SER A 11 -15.86 9.37 -8.79
N GLN A 12 -16.77 10.34 -8.81
CA GLN A 12 -17.01 11.23 -7.67
C GLN A 12 -17.50 10.47 -6.44
N LYS A 13 -18.40 9.49 -6.61
CA LYS A 13 -18.87 8.64 -5.49
C LYS A 13 -17.72 7.83 -4.87
N ALA A 14 -16.89 7.21 -5.71
CA ALA A 14 -15.71 6.46 -5.25
C ALA A 14 -14.75 7.36 -4.46
N LEU A 15 -14.42 8.54 -5.00
CA LEU A 15 -13.51 9.49 -4.36
C LEU A 15 -14.06 10.02 -3.02
N MET A 16 -15.37 10.30 -2.93
CA MET A 16 -15.99 10.72 -1.66
C MET A 16 -15.89 9.63 -0.59
N LEU A 17 -16.14 8.36 -0.95
CA LEU A 17 -16.05 7.23 -0.01
C LEU A 17 -14.62 7.02 0.46
N GLU A 18 -13.64 7.07 -0.44
CA GLU A 18 -12.23 6.93 -0.09
C GLU A 18 -11.71 8.08 0.77
N LEU A 19 -12.07 9.33 0.43
CA LEU A 19 -11.70 10.50 1.22
C LEU A 19 -12.24 10.38 2.65
N LYS A 20 -13.52 10.01 2.78
CA LYS A 20 -14.15 9.79 4.09
C LYS A 20 -13.44 8.68 4.85
N SER A 21 -13.18 7.53 4.23
CA SER A 21 -12.46 6.41 4.88
C SER A 21 -11.07 6.83 5.36
N LEU A 22 -10.34 7.64 4.59
CA LEU A 22 -9.01 8.12 4.96
C LEU A 22 -9.04 9.23 6.02
N GLN A 23 -10.16 9.94 6.18
CA GLN A 23 -10.36 10.91 7.25
C GLN A 23 -10.80 10.24 8.56
N ASP A 24 -11.68 9.24 8.48
CA ASP A 24 -12.16 8.46 9.62
C ASP A 24 -11.05 7.53 10.15
N GLU A 25 -10.29 6.91 9.25
CA GLU A 25 -9.18 6.00 9.55
C GLU A 25 -7.90 6.41 8.79
N PRO A 26 -7.19 7.45 9.27
CA PRO A 26 -6.00 7.96 8.59
C PRO A 26 -4.87 6.93 8.53
N VAL A 27 -4.08 6.98 7.46
CA VAL A 27 -2.82 6.24 7.36
C VAL A 27 -1.77 6.95 8.21
N GLU A 28 -1.03 6.20 9.02
CA GLU A 28 0.00 6.76 9.91
C GLU A 28 1.02 7.58 9.14
N GLY A 29 1.27 8.80 9.61
CA GLY A 29 2.16 9.75 8.94
C GLY A 29 1.55 10.49 7.75
N PHE A 30 0.28 10.27 7.41
CA PHE A 30 -0.39 10.96 6.30
C PHE A 30 -1.57 11.79 6.79
N LYS A 31 -1.73 12.98 6.20
CA LYS A 31 -2.94 13.80 6.30
C LYS A 31 -3.39 14.17 4.90
N ILE A 32 -4.68 14.00 4.65
CA ILE A 32 -5.27 14.22 3.33
C ILE A 32 -6.34 15.29 3.41
N THR A 33 -6.24 16.26 2.51
CA THR A 33 -7.23 17.32 2.33
C THR A 33 -7.49 17.53 0.84
N LEU A 34 -8.59 18.20 0.50
CA LEU A 34 -8.79 18.69 -0.85
C LEU A 34 -7.97 19.97 -1.07
N VAL A 35 -7.49 20.18 -2.30
CA VAL A 35 -6.85 21.46 -2.66
C VAL A 35 -7.91 22.57 -2.72
N ASP A 36 -9.09 22.24 -3.26
CA ASP A 36 -10.28 23.08 -3.33
C ASP A 36 -11.48 22.21 -2.93
N GLU A 37 -12.34 22.70 -2.04
CA GLU A 37 -13.52 21.96 -1.57
C GLU A 37 -14.50 21.62 -2.72
N SER A 38 -14.45 22.37 -3.82
CA SER A 38 -15.25 22.12 -5.02
C SER A 38 -14.63 21.10 -5.98
N ASP A 39 -13.37 20.71 -5.79
CA ASP A 39 -12.62 19.83 -6.68
C ASP A 39 -12.17 18.52 -5.99
N LEU A 40 -12.98 17.48 -6.16
CA LEU A 40 -12.70 16.15 -5.64
C LEU A 40 -11.56 15.41 -6.37
N TYR A 41 -11.07 15.92 -7.50
CA TYR A 41 -10.05 15.25 -8.31
C TYR A 41 -8.62 15.71 -7.99
N ASN A 42 -8.44 16.66 -7.06
CA ASN A 42 -7.12 17.15 -6.67
C ASN A 42 -6.98 17.17 -5.14
N TRP A 43 -6.20 16.24 -4.61
CA TRP A 43 -5.97 16.11 -3.16
C TRP A 43 -4.57 16.59 -2.80
N GLU A 44 -4.47 17.28 -1.67
CA GLU A 44 -3.21 17.59 -1.00
C GLU A 44 -2.91 16.52 0.06
N VAL A 45 -1.67 16.05 0.06
CA VAL A 45 -1.18 15.02 0.96
C VAL A 45 0.00 15.59 1.74
N ALA A 46 -0.18 15.72 3.05
CA ALA A 46 0.88 16.02 4.00
C ALA A 46 1.46 14.70 4.54
N ILE A 47 2.78 14.55 4.44
CA ILE A 47 3.51 13.34 4.78
C ILE A 47 4.55 13.69 5.86
N PHE A 48 4.49 12.99 6.97
CA PHE A 48 5.43 13.12 8.07
C PHE A 48 6.47 12.02 7.99
N GLY A 49 7.74 12.38 8.15
CA GLY A 49 8.81 11.39 8.17
C GLY A 49 8.74 10.53 9.44
N PRO A 50 8.80 9.18 9.33
CA PRO A 50 8.73 8.32 10.50
C PRO A 50 9.91 8.51 11.45
N PRO A 51 9.72 8.31 12.77
CA PRO A 51 10.82 8.35 13.73
C PRO A 51 11.83 7.24 13.46
N ASN A 52 13.09 7.46 13.84
CA ASN A 52 14.23 6.56 13.60
C ASN A 52 14.55 6.35 12.10
N THR A 53 14.16 7.28 11.23
CA THR A 53 14.52 7.28 9.81
C THR A 53 15.32 8.53 9.45
N HIS A 54 15.96 8.56 8.28
CA HIS A 54 16.58 9.79 7.77
C HIS A 54 15.58 10.91 7.49
N TYR A 55 14.29 10.59 7.41
CA TYR A 55 13.21 11.53 7.19
C TYR A 55 12.59 12.07 8.48
N GLU A 56 12.99 11.58 9.65
CA GLU A 56 12.42 11.95 10.95
C GLU A 56 12.30 13.47 11.12
N GLY A 57 11.10 13.93 11.50
CA GLY A 57 10.80 15.35 11.67
C GLY A 57 10.61 16.12 10.36
N GLY A 58 10.59 15.43 9.22
CA GLY A 58 10.28 16.00 7.92
C GLY A 58 8.78 16.23 7.70
N TYR A 59 8.45 17.28 6.97
CA TYR A 59 7.10 17.63 6.53
C TYR A 59 7.06 17.78 5.00
N PHE A 60 6.62 16.74 4.31
CA PHE A 60 6.60 16.71 2.85
C PHE A 60 5.19 16.91 2.34
N LYS A 61 5.04 17.72 1.29
CA LYS A 61 3.76 17.94 0.62
C LYS A 61 3.77 17.23 -0.73
N ALA A 62 2.68 16.56 -1.04
CA ALA A 62 2.42 15.94 -2.32
C ALA A 62 1.00 16.25 -2.78
N ARG A 63 0.74 15.98 -4.07
CA ARG A 63 -0.57 16.11 -4.69
C ARG A 63 -0.93 14.83 -5.39
N ILE A 64 -2.17 14.37 -5.18
CA ILE A 64 -2.78 13.30 -5.95
C ILE A 64 -3.77 13.92 -6.92
N LYS A 65 -3.64 13.61 -8.20
CA LYS A 65 -4.57 14.04 -9.24
C LYS A 65 -5.26 12.83 -9.87
N PHE A 66 -6.57 12.80 -9.77
CA PHE A 66 -7.39 11.70 -10.25
C PHE A 66 -7.89 11.95 -11.68
N PRO A 67 -7.97 10.91 -12.53
CA PRO A 67 -8.62 11.02 -13.82
C PRO A 67 -10.14 10.92 -13.68
N ILE A 68 -10.87 11.33 -14.73
CA ILE A 68 -12.34 11.38 -14.71
C ILE A 68 -12.98 9.98 -14.59
N ASP A 69 -12.27 8.97 -15.06
CA ASP A 69 -12.65 7.56 -15.08
C ASP A 69 -12.07 6.75 -13.91
N TYR A 70 -11.56 7.41 -12.87
CA TYR A 70 -11.14 6.72 -11.64
C TYR A 70 -12.27 5.81 -11.09
N PRO A 71 -11.98 4.57 -10.64
CA PRO A 71 -10.67 3.93 -10.47
C PRO A 71 -10.18 3.10 -11.67
N TYR A 72 -10.76 3.23 -12.86
CA TYR A 72 -10.33 2.46 -14.03
C TYR A 72 -8.93 2.85 -14.52
N SER A 73 -8.63 4.16 -14.48
CA SER A 73 -7.28 4.70 -14.72
C SER A 73 -6.60 5.14 -13.41
N PRO A 74 -5.28 5.00 -13.29
CA PRO A 74 -4.54 5.40 -12.09
C PRO A 74 -4.53 6.92 -11.91
N PRO A 75 -4.50 7.41 -10.67
CA PRO A 75 -4.15 8.80 -10.40
C PRO A 75 -2.66 9.05 -10.62
N SER A 76 -2.25 10.31 -10.70
CA SER A 76 -0.85 10.69 -10.57
C SER A 76 -0.54 11.14 -9.15
N PHE A 77 0.66 10.79 -8.67
CA PHE A 77 1.19 11.20 -7.37
C PHE A 77 2.47 12.01 -7.58
N ARG A 78 2.47 13.26 -7.13
CA ARG A 78 3.61 14.18 -7.29
C ARG A 78 3.97 14.85 -5.97
N PHE A 79 5.23 14.78 -5.58
CA PHE A 79 5.76 15.62 -4.53
C PHE A 79 5.84 17.09 -4.95
N LEU A 80 5.27 17.98 -4.14
CA LEU A 80 5.45 19.42 -4.25
C LEU A 80 6.76 19.86 -3.56
N THR A 81 7.10 19.20 -2.45
CA THR A 81 8.41 19.33 -1.81
C THR A 81 9.47 18.67 -2.69
N LYS A 82 10.61 19.33 -2.93
CA LYS A 82 11.69 18.73 -3.71
C LYS A 82 12.30 17.53 -2.96
N MET A 83 12.26 16.35 -3.58
CA MET A 83 12.78 15.10 -3.01
C MET A 83 14.02 14.63 -3.77
N TRP A 84 15.05 14.19 -3.05
CA TRP A 84 16.21 13.53 -3.62
C TRP A 84 16.07 12.03 -3.37
N HIS A 85 15.60 11.27 -4.36
CA HIS A 85 15.24 9.88 -4.16
C HIS A 85 15.41 9.06 -5.45
N PRO A 86 15.89 7.79 -5.38
CA PRO A 86 16.07 6.95 -6.56
C PRO A 86 14.82 6.79 -7.44
N ASN A 87 13.62 6.82 -6.84
CA ASN A 87 12.34 6.59 -7.53
C ASN A 87 11.44 7.83 -7.62
N ILE A 88 11.99 9.03 -7.42
CA ILE A 88 11.25 10.28 -7.61
C ILE A 88 11.98 11.11 -8.67
N TYR A 89 11.25 11.52 -9.70
CA TYR A 89 11.76 12.38 -10.77
C TYR A 89 12.04 13.80 -10.26
N GLU A 90 12.84 14.58 -11.01
CA GLU A 90 13.15 15.96 -10.64
C GLU A 90 11.92 16.87 -10.55
N ASN A 91 10.87 16.55 -11.31
CA ASN A 91 9.58 17.25 -11.29
C ASN A 91 8.66 16.82 -10.12
N GLY A 92 9.11 15.86 -9.30
CA GLY A 92 8.39 15.32 -8.15
C GLY A 92 7.49 14.12 -8.45
N ASP A 93 7.33 13.70 -9.70
CA ASP A 93 6.52 12.52 -10.04
C ASP A 93 7.15 11.26 -9.43
N VAL A 94 6.31 10.41 -8.85
CA VAL A 94 6.74 9.15 -8.22
C VAL A 94 6.68 8.02 -9.25
N CYS A 95 7.77 7.27 -9.38
CA CYS A 95 7.84 6.08 -10.23
C CYS A 95 7.60 4.83 -9.36
N ILE A 96 6.34 4.37 -9.32
CA ILE A 96 5.94 3.10 -8.71
C ILE A 96 5.02 2.34 -9.65
N SER A 97 5.20 1.04 -9.73
CA SER A 97 4.51 0.18 -10.70
C SER A 97 2.99 0.26 -10.59
N ILE A 98 2.45 0.40 -9.37
CA ILE A 98 1.00 0.48 -9.12
C ILE A 98 0.34 1.72 -9.70
N LEU A 99 1.09 2.79 -10.03
CA LEU A 99 0.54 3.99 -10.68
C LEU A 99 0.59 3.92 -12.20
N HIS A 100 0.95 2.75 -12.75
CA HIS A 100 0.96 2.49 -14.17
C HIS A 100 -0.07 1.41 -14.53
N PRO A 101 -0.77 1.54 -15.67
CA PRO A 101 -1.62 0.49 -16.20
C PRO A 101 -0.86 -0.84 -16.34
N PRO A 102 -1.58 -1.98 -16.34
CA PRO A 102 -0.95 -3.27 -16.60
C PRO A 102 -0.31 -3.26 -17.99
N VAL A 103 0.82 -3.95 -18.10
CA VAL A 103 1.48 -4.20 -19.38
C VAL A 103 1.09 -5.62 -19.80
N ASP A 104 0.59 -5.79 -21.01
CA ASP A 104 0.34 -7.12 -21.61
C ASP A 104 1.66 -7.78 -22.04
N ASP A 105 2.60 -7.91 -21.11
CA ASP A 105 3.87 -8.61 -21.31
C ASP A 105 3.98 -9.78 -20.32
N PRO A 106 3.69 -11.02 -20.79
CA PRO A 106 3.81 -12.24 -19.99
C PRO A 106 5.24 -12.49 -19.46
N GLN A 107 6.26 -11.86 -20.06
CA GLN A 107 7.66 -12.04 -19.67
C GLN A 107 8.12 -11.01 -18.62
N SER A 108 7.29 -10.00 -18.31
CA SER A 108 7.63 -8.95 -17.34
C SER A 108 7.85 -9.48 -15.92
N GLY A 109 7.19 -10.60 -15.58
CA GLY A 109 7.24 -11.19 -14.25
C GLY A 109 6.49 -10.40 -13.17
N GLU A 110 5.73 -9.36 -13.56
CA GLU A 110 4.99 -8.51 -12.62
C GLU A 110 3.60 -9.09 -12.31
N LEU A 111 3.22 -9.05 -11.04
CA LEU A 111 1.91 -9.49 -10.59
C LEU A 111 0.84 -8.43 -10.92
N PRO A 112 -0.43 -8.83 -11.17
CA PRO A 112 -1.53 -7.86 -11.34
C PRO A 112 -1.72 -6.91 -10.16
N SER A 113 -1.34 -7.33 -8.94
CA SER A 113 -1.34 -6.51 -7.73
C SER A 113 -0.23 -5.47 -7.68
N GLU A 114 0.82 -5.62 -8.49
CA GLU A 114 1.94 -4.67 -8.61
C GLU A 114 1.67 -3.59 -9.65
N ARG A 115 0.57 -3.70 -10.40
CA ARG A 115 0.11 -2.71 -11.38
C ARG A 115 -1.24 -2.12 -10.98
N TRP A 116 -1.59 -1.01 -11.62
CA TRP A 116 -2.89 -0.41 -11.40
C TRP A 116 -4.00 -1.34 -11.87
N ASN A 117 -5.03 -1.49 -11.04
CA ASN A 117 -6.28 -2.12 -11.44
C ASN A 117 -7.41 -1.51 -10.59
N PRO A 118 -8.70 -1.65 -10.99
CA PRO A 118 -9.81 -0.98 -10.30
C PRO A 118 -10.07 -1.41 -8.85
N THR A 119 -9.34 -2.41 -8.32
CA THR A 119 -9.41 -2.81 -6.91
C THR A 119 -8.38 -2.08 -6.04
N GLN A 120 -7.39 -1.43 -6.65
CA GLN A 120 -6.47 -0.52 -5.97
C GLN A 120 -7.20 0.74 -5.53
N ASN A 121 -6.68 1.39 -4.49
CA ASN A 121 -7.28 2.58 -3.91
C ASN A 121 -6.20 3.51 -3.35
N VAL A 122 -6.60 4.69 -2.87
CA VAL A 122 -5.65 5.68 -2.37
C VAL A 122 -4.87 5.13 -1.17
N ARG A 123 -5.47 4.34 -0.28
CA ARG A 123 -4.76 3.74 0.85
C ARG A 123 -3.62 2.84 0.38
N THR A 124 -3.83 1.99 -0.63
CA THR A 124 -2.76 1.14 -1.17
C THR A 124 -1.64 1.98 -1.79
N ILE A 125 -1.98 3.08 -2.48
CA ILE A 125 -0.98 4.04 -2.98
C ILE A 125 -0.11 4.61 -1.85
N LEU A 126 -0.71 5.10 -0.76
CA LEU A 126 0.05 5.70 0.35
C LEU A 126 1.00 4.67 0.99
N LEU A 127 0.52 3.45 1.23
CA LEU A 127 1.34 2.38 1.79
C LEU A 127 2.50 2.01 0.87
N SER A 128 2.27 1.95 -0.44
CA SER A 128 3.33 1.72 -1.44
C SER A 128 4.35 2.86 -1.48
N VAL A 129 3.91 4.12 -1.32
CA VAL A 129 4.83 5.27 -1.23
C VAL A 129 5.71 5.18 0.03
N ILE A 130 5.16 4.78 1.18
CA ILE A 130 5.95 4.54 2.41
C ILE A 130 7.00 3.47 2.16
N SER A 131 6.58 2.33 1.59
CA SER A 131 7.48 1.22 1.27
C SER A 131 8.62 1.68 0.36
N LEU A 132 8.30 2.43 -0.70
CA LEU A 132 9.29 2.95 -1.64
C LEU A 132 10.29 3.92 -1.00
N LEU A 133 9.84 4.79 -0.09
CA LEU A 133 10.70 5.75 0.61
C LEU A 133 11.68 5.07 1.56
N ASN A 134 11.29 3.92 2.13
CA ASN A 134 12.14 3.12 3.02
C ASN A 134 13.08 2.21 2.23
N GLU A 135 12.58 1.58 1.16
CA GLU A 135 13.30 0.63 0.33
C GLU A 135 13.24 1.04 -1.15
N PRO A 136 14.13 1.94 -1.60
CA PRO A 136 14.15 2.39 -2.98
C PRO A 136 14.46 1.25 -3.96
N ASN A 137 13.72 1.20 -5.06
CA ASN A 137 14.03 0.30 -6.17
C ASN A 137 15.19 0.86 -7.00
N THR A 138 16.35 0.21 -6.90
CA THR A 138 17.56 0.62 -7.64
C THR A 138 17.72 -0.02 -9.02
N PHE A 139 16.88 -1.00 -9.38
CA PHE A 139 16.94 -1.69 -10.67
C PHE A 139 16.39 -0.83 -11.82
N SER A 140 15.30 -0.10 -11.55
CA SER A 140 14.70 0.84 -12.49
C SER A 140 14.49 2.21 -11.82
N PRO A 141 15.56 2.99 -11.61
CA PRO A 141 15.47 4.27 -10.92
C PRO A 141 14.94 5.37 -11.84
N ALA A 142 14.11 6.26 -11.28
CA ALA A 142 13.71 7.52 -11.89
C ALA A 142 14.84 8.55 -11.86
N ASN A 143 15.66 8.53 -10.80
CA ASN A 143 16.83 9.37 -10.63
C ASN A 143 18.07 8.48 -10.48
N VAL A 144 18.86 8.41 -11.55
CA VAL A 144 20.04 7.54 -11.64
C VAL A 144 21.12 7.97 -10.64
N ASP A 145 21.35 9.27 -10.49
CA ASP A 145 22.38 9.80 -9.59
C ASP A 145 22.03 9.51 -8.12
N ALA A 146 20.78 9.75 -7.72
CA ALA A 146 20.29 9.41 -6.39
C ALA A 146 20.40 7.89 -6.13
N SER A 147 20.09 7.07 -7.15
CA SER A 147 20.22 5.60 -7.07
C SER A 147 21.67 5.14 -6.88
N VAL A 148 22.63 5.74 -7.59
CA VAL A 148 24.07 5.46 -7.41
C VAL A 148 24.51 5.84 -6.00
N MET A 149 24.15 7.03 -5.52
CA MET A 149 24.49 7.50 -4.16
C MET A 149 23.88 6.60 -3.08
N TYR A 150 22.62 6.21 -3.25
CA TYR A 150 21.92 5.32 -2.31
C TYR A 150 22.62 3.95 -2.22
N ARG A 151 22.99 3.35 -3.36
CA ARG A 151 23.73 2.07 -3.37
C ARG A 151 25.06 2.19 -2.63
N LYS A 152 25.84 3.24 -2.88
CA LYS A 152 27.11 3.48 -2.17
C LYS A 152 26.91 3.65 -0.66
N TRP A 153 25.90 4.42 -0.25
CA TRP A 153 25.54 4.57 1.16
C TRP A 153 25.18 3.23 1.81
N ARG A 154 24.32 2.44 1.15
CA ARG A 154 23.88 1.12 1.63
C ARG A 154 25.04 0.13 1.72
N ASP A 155 25.81 -0.02 0.64
CA ASP A 155 26.89 -1.00 0.53
C ASP A 155 28.06 -0.66 1.47
N SER A 156 28.26 0.63 1.76
CA SER A 156 29.24 1.09 2.76
C SER A 156 28.77 0.94 4.21
N LYS A 157 27.52 0.48 4.45
CA LYS A 157 26.85 0.42 5.74
C LYS A 157 26.76 1.79 6.44
N GLY A 158 26.45 2.82 5.68
CA GLY A 158 26.29 4.20 6.18
C GLY A 158 27.60 4.96 6.44
N ARG A 159 28.74 4.44 6.01
CA ARG A 159 30.04 5.16 6.10
C ARG A 159 30.10 6.31 5.11
N GLU A 160 29.62 6.12 3.88
CA GLU A 160 29.45 7.19 2.91
C GLU A 160 28.17 7.96 3.22
N ARG A 161 28.32 9.16 3.79
CA ARG A 161 27.19 9.93 4.35
C ARG A 161 26.51 10.86 3.36
N GLU A 162 27.04 11.04 2.16
CA GLU A 162 26.57 12.01 1.17
C GLU A 162 25.05 11.91 0.91
N TYR A 163 24.53 10.70 0.66
CA TYR A 163 23.10 10.48 0.47
C TYR A 163 22.30 10.91 1.70
N ALA A 164 22.68 10.43 2.89
CA ALA A 164 21.99 10.75 4.14
C ALA A 164 22.07 12.24 4.51
N ASP A 165 23.18 12.91 4.18
CA ASP A 165 23.38 14.34 4.42
C ASP A 165 22.45 15.19 3.55
N ILE A 166 22.24 14.79 2.29
CA ILE A 166 21.25 15.44 1.40
C ILE A 166 19.84 15.29 1.97
N ILE A 167 19.44 14.08 2.38
CA ILE A 167 18.11 13.84 2.96
C ILE A 167 17.92 14.69 4.24
N ARG A 168 18.90 14.70 5.15
CA ARG A 168 18.83 15.52 6.37
C ARG A 168 18.70 17.01 6.05
N LYS A 169 19.42 17.50 5.03
CA LYS A 169 19.28 18.89 4.58
C LYS A 169 17.87 19.17 4.07
N GLN A 170 17.28 18.26 3.29
CA GLN A 170 15.90 18.40 2.81
C GLN A 170 14.90 18.42 3.97
N VAL A 171 15.02 17.50 4.93
CA VAL A 171 14.19 17.49 6.15
C VAL A 171 14.26 18.83 6.87
N LEU A 172 15.45 19.39 7.05
CA LEU A 172 15.61 20.71 7.69
C LEU A 172 14.91 21.82 6.91
N THR A 173 14.94 21.80 5.58
CA THR A 173 14.23 22.80 4.77
C THR A 173 12.71 22.73 4.93
N THR A 174 12.16 21.53 5.17
CA THR A 174 10.71 21.37 5.38
C THR A 174 10.18 21.97 6.67
N LYS A 175 11.05 22.28 7.64
CA LYS A 175 10.62 22.91 8.90
C LYS A 175 9.99 24.28 8.68
N ALA A 176 10.54 25.06 7.74
CA ALA A 176 9.98 26.35 7.37
C ALA A 176 8.59 26.20 6.71
N ASP A 177 8.39 25.14 5.92
CA ASP A 177 7.09 24.83 5.33
C ASP A 177 6.07 24.42 6.41
N ALA A 178 6.49 23.63 7.41
CA ALA A 178 5.64 23.24 8.53
C ALA A 178 5.23 24.43 9.38
N GLU A 179 6.16 25.35 9.66
CA GLU A 179 5.89 26.59 10.39
C GLU A 179 4.93 27.50 9.64
N ARG A 180 5.14 27.69 8.33
CA ARG A 180 4.25 28.48 7.47
C ARG A 180 2.82 27.93 7.47
N ASP A 181 2.68 26.61 7.41
CA ASP A 181 1.39 25.94 7.33
C ASP A 181 0.78 25.69 8.73
N GLY A 182 1.46 26.08 9.81
CA GLY A 182 0.99 25.93 11.20
C GLY A 182 0.93 24.46 11.67
N VAL A 183 1.72 23.57 11.06
CA VAL A 183 1.67 22.14 11.30
C VAL A 183 2.71 21.73 12.35
N LYS A 184 2.25 21.10 13.45
CA LYS A 184 3.15 20.42 14.40
C LYS A 184 3.52 19.04 13.86
N VAL A 185 4.80 18.84 13.54
CA VAL A 185 5.34 17.57 13.06
C VAL A 185 5.50 16.57 14.23
N PRO A 186 5.01 15.33 14.11
CA PRO A 186 5.23 14.31 15.13
C PRO A 186 6.70 13.90 15.18
N THR A 187 7.26 13.79 16.38
CA THR A 187 8.68 13.41 16.57
C THR A 187 8.85 12.12 17.37
N THR A 188 7.77 11.65 17.99
CA THR A 188 7.76 10.40 18.74
C THR A 188 6.88 9.37 18.04
N LEU A 189 7.16 8.08 18.26
CA LEU A 189 6.32 6.99 17.73
C LEU A 189 4.87 7.10 18.20
N ALA A 190 4.65 7.52 19.46
CA ALA A 190 3.31 7.70 20.01
C ALA A 190 2.52 8.85 19.36
N GLU A 191 3.21 9.89 18.87
CA GLU A 191 2.57 10.97 18.10
C GLU A 191 2.38 10.58 16.62
N TYR A 192 3.25 9.73 16.09
CA TYR A 192 3.23 9.28 14.70
C TYR A 192 2.14 8.22 14.44
N CYS A 193 2.05 7.22 15.32
CA CYS A 193 1.04 6.16 15.25
C CYS A 193 -0.27 6.68 15.83
N VAL A 194 -1.23 6.97 14.94
CA VAL A 194 -2.58 7.33 15.35
C VAL A 194 -3.20 6.10 16.02
N ARG A 195 -3.56 6.19 17.30
CA ARG A 195 -4.34 5.13 17.94
C ARG A 195 -5.68 5.04 17.22
N THR A 196 -5.83 4.09 16.30
CA THR A 196 -7.14 3.67 15.81
C THR A 196 -7.94 3.27 17.05
N ARG A 197 -9.03 3.99 17.33
CA ARG A 197 -9.95 3.59 18.39
C ARG A 197 -10.56 2.26 17.94
N VAL A 198 -10.07 1.16 18.50
CA VAL A 198 -10.84 -0.09 18.51
C VAL A 198 -12.10 0.25 19.32
N ALA A 199 -13.28 0.16 18.68
CA ALA A 199 -14.53 0.24 19.41
C ALA A 199 -14.45 -0.78 20.55
N PRO A 200 -14.81 -0.41 21.80
CA PRO A 200 -14.83 -1.40 22.88
C PRO A 200 -15.66 -2.60 22.40
N PRO A 201 -15.23 -3.84 22.67
CA PRO A 201 -16.05 -5.00 22.34
C PRO A 201 -17.40 -4.79 23.02
N ASP A 202 -18.46 -4.74 22.22
CA ASP A 202 -19.82 -4.72 22.70
C ASP A 202 -20.00 -5.99 23.54
N GLU A 203 -20.17 -5.84 24.85
CA GLU A 203 -20.52 -6.95 25.74
C GLU A 203 -21.94 -7.41 25.39
N GLY A 204 -22.08 -8.19 24.31
CA GLY A 204 -23.40 -8.54 23.82
C GLY A 204 -23.46 -9.33 22.52
N SER A 205 -22.52 -10.23 22.26
CA SER A 205 -22.72 -11.24 21.20
C SER A 205 -21.90 -12.50 21.47
N THR A 206 -22.32 -13.27 22.46
CA THR A 206 -21.94 -14.67 22.63
C THR A 206 -22.65 -15.49 21.56
N LEU A 207 -22.14 -15.46 20.32
CA LEU A 207 -22.60 -16.37 19.28
C LEU A 207 -21.83 -17.69 19.38
N PHE A 208 -22.50 -18.65 20.03
CA PHE A 208 -22.67 -20.03 19.59
C PHE A 208 -21.45 -20.70 18.95
N TYR A 209 -20.57 -21.24 19.80
CA TYR A 209 -19.68 -22.34 19.41
C TYR A 209 -19.37 -23.16 20.66
N ASP A 210 -20.35 -23.93 21.15
CA ASP A 210 -20.15 -25.01 22.13
C ASP A 210 -21.46 -25.78 22.29
N GLU A 211 -21.75 -26.70 21.36
CA GLU A 211 -22.46 -27.95 21.65
C GLU A 211 -22.44 -28.82 20.39
N TYR A 212 -21.72 -29.94 20.46
CA TYR A 212 -21.88 -31.22 19.72
C TYR A 212 -20.52 -31.93 19.67
N TYR A 213 -20.00 -32.27 20.84
CA TYR A 213 -19.26 -33.52 21.00
C TYR A 213 -20.16 -34.41 21.83
N ASP A 214 -21.02 -35.16 21.13
CA ASP A 214 -21.74 -36.28 21.73
C ASP A 214 -20.82 -37.49 21.66
N ASP A 215 -20.59 -38.04 22.84
CA ASP A 215 -19.75 -39.15 23.19
C ASP A 215 -20.60 -40.42 23.04
N ASP A 216 -20.29 -41.28 22.07
CA ASP A 216 -20.82 -42.64 22.03
C ASP A 216 -19.64 -43.61 21.85
N GLU A 217 -19.08 -44.00 23.00
CA GLU A 217 -18.35 -45.25 23.18
C GLU A 217 -19.32 -46.43 23.00
N GLN A 218 -19.11 -47.25 21.96
CA GLN A 218 -19.45 -48.68 22.02
C GLN A 218 -18.29 -49.49 21.45
N LEU A 219 -17.55 -50.09 22.39
CA LEU A 219 -16.66 -51.24 22.19
C LEU A 219 -17.53 -52.48 21.97
N ASP A 220 -17.33 -53.17 20.86
CA ASP A 220 -17.65 -54.59 20.76
C ASP A 220 -16.46 -55.35 20.14
N GLU A 221 -16.07 -56.39 20.85
CA GLU A 221 -14.98 -57.32 20.60
C GLU A 221 -15.33 -58.33 19.48
N ASP A 222 -14.25 -58.91 18.93
CA ASP A 222 -14.14 -60.28 18.40
C ASP A 222 -14.25 -60.61 16.90
N SER A 223 -13.30 -61.50 16.55
CA SER A 223 -13.26 -62.59 15.57
C SER A 223 -12.80 -62.33 14.13
N ASP A 224 -11.57 -62.79 13.88
CA ASP A 224 -11.11 -63.64 12.77
C ASP A 224 -12.10 -63.90 11.62
N GLU A 225 -11.65 -63.73 10.36
CA GLU A 225 -11.67 -64.77 9.31
C GLU A 225 -11.06 -64.25 7.99
N GLU A 226 -10.20 -65.07 7.39
CA GLU A 226 -9.71 -64.94 6.02
C GLU A 226 -10.77 -65.45 5.01
N GLU A 227 -10.96 -64.76 3.88
CA GLU A 227 -11.38 -65.33 2.58
C GLU A 227 -11.29 -64.19 1.54
N ASP A 228 -10.28 -64.15 0.68
CA ASP A 228 -10.17 -64.85 -0.62
C ASP A 228 -11.27 -64.46 -1.63
N CYS A 229 -10.90 -63.64 -2.62
CA CYS A 229 -11.55 -63.65 -3.93
C CYS A 229 -10.56 -63.29 -5.03
N CYS A 230 -9.82 -64.31 -5.44
CA CYS A 230 -9.15 -64.42 -6.73
C CYS A 230 -10.16 -64.35 -7.90
N TYR A 231 -9.85 -63.61 -8.96
CA TYR A 231 -10.01 -63.93 -10.41
C TYR A 231 -9.18 -62.86 -11.16
N ASP A 232 -7.97 -63.17 -11.64
CA ASP A 232 -7.61 -63.68 -12.99
C ASP A 232 -8.03 -62.70 -14.11
N ASP A 233 -7.28 -62.35 -15.16
CA ASP A 233 -6.00 -62.76 -15.77
C ASP A 233 -5.71 -61.60 -16.78
N ASP A 234 -4.51 -61.01 -16.79
CA ASP A 234 -3.49 -61.11 -17.85
C ASP A 234 -3.94 -60.78 -19.30
N ASP A 235 -3.37 -59.73 -19.89
CA ASP A 235 -2.89 -59.81 -21.28
C ASP A 235 -1.69 -58.88 -21.52
N SER A 236 -0.53 -59.51 -21.39
CA SER A 236 0.75 -59.33 -22.06
C SER A 236 0.94 -58.32 -23.22
N GLY A 237 2.10 -57.63 -23.13
CA GLY A 237 3.06 -57.46 -24.23
C GLY A 237 2.78 -56.35 -25.26
N THR A 238 3.76 -55.61 -25.79
CA THR A 238 5.18 -55.90 -25.97
C THR A 238 5.92 -54.60 -26.26
N GLU A 239 7.16 -54.52 -25.78
CA GLU A 239 8.15 -53.48 -26.08
C GLU A 239 8.89 -53.77 -27.40
N ASP A 240 9.52 -52.72 -27.92
CA ASP A 240 10.68 -52.67 -28.83
C ASP A 240 10.52 -52.99 -30.33
N SER A 241 10.58 -51.93 -31.16
CA SER A 241 11.69 -51.64 -32.11
C SER A 241 11.41 -50.38 -32.94
#